data_AF-A0A942L875-F1
#
_entry.id   AF-A0A942L875-F1
#
_cell.length_a   1.000
_cell.length_b   1.000
_cell.length_c   1.000
_cell.angle_alpha   90.00
_cell.angle_beta   90.00
_cell.angle_gamma   90.00
#
_symmetry.space_group_name_H-M   'P 1'
#
loop_
_entity.id
_entity.type
_entity.pdbx_description
1 polymer ?
#
loop_
_entity_poly.entity_id
_entity_poly.type
_entity_poly.pdbx_seq_one_letter_code
_entity_poly.pdbx_strand_id
1 'polypeptide(L)'
;APVSVFFQSVAGTEDANKAFGIDKVLLDEAFELIKKQGMAPGPNLMYFETGQGSEMSLNTDHGADEMTLEARSYGFAKRYMPFMVNNVSGFIGPETLYDGKQILRANLEDHFMGKLTGLPMGMAPCYTNHVNTDQNDQETATMLLAMAGANYYMGVPVGDDVMLSYQDTSFHDDATLRELLNLKPSEEFFKWLIEMGIMDEKGKLTSIAGDASIFLKY
;
A
#
# COMPACT_ATOMS: atom_id res chain seq x y z
N ALA A 1 12.11 13.85 -15.79
CA ALA A 1 10.95 14.41 -15.07
C ALA A 1 11.30 14.48 -13.58
N PRO A 2 10.71 15.37 -12.77
CA PRO A 2 10.92 15.37 -11.32
C PRO A 2 10.32 14.09 -10.71
N VAL A 3 11.11 13.36 -9.91
CA VAL A 3 10.69 12.12 -9.27
C VAL A 3 11.19 12.09 -7.83
N SER A 4 10.29 11.83 -6.87
CA SER A 4 10.63 11.70 -5.44
C SER A 4 10.86 10.25 -5.03
N VAL A 5 10.11 9.32 -5.60
CA VAL A 5 10.25 7.87 -5.37
C VAL A 5 10.09 7.12 -6.69
N PHE A 6 10.84 6.03 -6.88
CA PHE A 6 10.60 5.11 -7.99
C PHE A 6 9.71 3.97 -7.53
N PHE A 7 8.63 3.76 -8.28
CA PHE A 7 7.71 2.65 -8.08
C PHE A 7 8.14 1.42 -8.88
N GLN A 8 7.92 0.23 -8.34
CA GLN A 8 7.90 -1.01 -9.11
C GLN A 8 7.13 -2.12 -8.40
N SER A 9 6.30 -2.88 -9.11
CA SER A 9 5.76 -4.15 -8.60
C SER A 9 6.87 -5.22 -8.59
N VAL A 10 7.01 -5.97 -7.49
CA VAL A 10 8.04 -7.00 -7.33
C VAL A 10 7.45 -8.31 -6.84
N ALA A 11 8.09 -9.41 -7.21
CA ALA A 11 7.70 -10.77 -6.81
C ALA A 11 8.86 -11.52 -6.14
N GLY A 12 8.54 -12.63 -5.51
CA GLY A 12 9.42 -13.52 -4.78
C GLY A 12 10.22 -14.47 -5.67
N THR A 13 9.96 -14.56 -6.97
CA THR A 13 10.72 -15.41 -7.92
C THR A 13 11.30 -14.61 -9.08
N GLU A 14 12.41 -15.10 -9.65
CA GLU A 14 13.08 -14.43 -10.76
C GLU A 14 12.19 -14.43 -12.02
N ASP A 15 11.49 -15.53 -12.29
CA ASP A 15 10.65 -15.68 -13.47
C ASP A 15 9.40 -14.78 -13.40
N ALA A 16 8.81 -14.59 -12.21
CA ALA A 16 7.74 -13.61 -12.00
C ALA A 16 8.22 -12.17 -12.25
N ASN A 17 9.39 -11.79 -11.71
CA ASN A 17 9.97 -10.47 -11.95
C ASN A 17 10.29 -10.26 -13.45
N LYS A 18 10.77 -11.28 -14.16
CA LYS A 18 10.95 -11.22 -15.62
C LYS A 18 9.62 -11.04 -16.35
N ALA A 19 8.54 -11.65 -15.90
CA ALA A 19 7.21 -11.46 -16.45
C ALA A 19 6.70 -10.02 -16.24
N PHE A 20 7.07 -9.38 -15.12
CA PHE A 20 6.88 -7.93 -14.91
C PHE A 20 7.84 -7.05 -15.74
N GLY A 21 8.75 -7.64 -16.51
CA GLY A 21 9.70 -6.92 -17.35
C GLY A 21 10.87 -6.32 -16.59
N ILE A 22 11.17 -6.82 -15.38
CA ILE A 22 12.24 -6.32 -14.52
C ILE A 22 13.24 -7.41 -14.13
N ASP A 23 14.43 -6.98 -13.73
CA ASP A 23 15.41 -7.82 -13.07
C ASP A 23 16.18 -7.02 -12.01
N LYS A 24 17.07 -7.69 -11.29
CA LYS A 24 17.92 -7.08 -10.28
C LYS A 24 18.82 -5.97 -10.87
N VAL A 25 19.29 -6.12 -12.11
CA VAL A 25 20.23 -5.17 -12.73
C VAL A 25 19.51 -3.85 -12.98
N LEU A 26 18.31 -3.89 -13.55
CA LEU A 26 17.48 -2.72 -13.78
C LEU A 26 17.11 -2.02 -12.47
N LEU A 27 16.74 -2.78 -11.42
CA LEU A 27 16.42 -2.20 -10.12
C LEU A 27 17.63 -1.60 -9.42
N ASP A 28 18.81 -2.22 -9.52
CA ASP A 28 20.07 -1.66 -9.00
C ASP A 28 20.41 -0.35 -9.75
N GLU A 29 20.22 -0.29 -11.07
CA GLU A 29 20.42 0.93 -11.88
C GLU A 29 19.42 2.03 -11.48
N ALA A 30 18.14 1.70 -11.36
CA ALA A 30 17.10 2.65 -10.95
C ALA A 30 17.38 3.21 -9.54
N PHE A 31 17.80 2.36 -8.61
CA PHE A 31 18.12 2.79 -7.24
C PHE A 31 19.34 3.73 -7.19
N GLU A 32 20.37 3.48 -8.00
CA GLU A 32 21.51 4.39 -8.11
C GLU A 32 21.17 5.69 -8.85
N LEU A 33 20.26 5.64 -9.83
CA LEU A 33 19.80 6.81 -10.55
C LEU A 33 19.00 7.75 -9.63
N ILE A 34 18.07 7.23 -8.84
CA ILE A 34 17.24 8.07 -7.98
C ILE A 34 18.03 8.69 -6.83
N LYS A 35 19.06 8.02 -6.31
CA LYS A 35 19.99 8.64 -5.34
C LYS A 35 20.71 9.86 -5.91
N LYS A 36 20.97 9.87 -7.22
CA LYS A 36 21.72 10.94 -7.90
C LYS A 36 20.83 12.06 -8.42
N GLN A 37 19.63 11.74 -8.88
CA GLN A 37 18.77 12.65 -9.63
C GLN A 37 17.36 12.82 -9.03
N GLY A 38 17.04 12.12 -7.95
CA GLY A 38 15.77 12.21 -7.25
C GLY A 38 15.60 13.55 -6.53
N MET A 39 14.34 13.93 -6.32
CA MET A 39 13.96 15.17 -5.65
C MET A 39 13.88 15.03 -4.13
N ALA A 40 13.62 13.82 -3.63
CA ALA A 40 13.49 13.56 -2.21
C ALA A 40 14.87 13.51 -1.52
N PRO A 41 14.98 13.95 -0.26
CA PRO A 41 16.25 13.96 0.47
C PRO A 41 16.81 12.56 0.75
N GLY A 42 15.99 11.51 0.67
CA GLY A 42 16.38 10.13 0.95
C GLY A 42 16.65 9.87 2.44
N PRO A 43 17.29 8.73 2.78
CA PRO A 43 17.89 7.76 1.87
C PRO A 43 16.89 6.76 1.27
N ASN A 44 15.66 6.72 1.78
CA ASN A 44 14.62 5.81 1.32
C ASN A 44 13.91 6.41 0.10
N LEU A 45 14.09 5.79 -1.07
CA LEU A 45 13.70 6.39 -2.36
C LEU A 45 12.91 5.43 -3.26
N MET A 46 12.65 4.21 -2.82
CA MET A 46 11.88 3.22 -3.57
C MET A 46 10.48 3.06 -2.99
N TYR A 47 9.52 2.78 -3.85
CA TYR A 47 8.19 2.32 -3.52
C TYR A 47 7.98 0.97 -4.22
N PHE A 48 7.74 -0.09 -3.45
CA PHE A 48 7.40 -1.39 -4.03
C PHE A 48 5.96 -1.78 -3.72
N GLU A 49 5.37 -2.53 -4.62
CA GLU A 49 4.07 -3.17 -4.42
C GLU A 49 4.20 -4.69 -4.61
N THR A 50 3.52 -5.43 -3.74
CA THR A 50 3.53 -6.89 -3.66
C THR A 50 2.11 -7.39 -3.37
N GLY A 51 1.88 -8.70 -3.43
CA GLY A 51 0.57 -9.27 -3.16
C GLY A 51 0.56 -10.77 -3.38
N GLN A 52 -0.11 -11.49 -2.47
CA GLN A 52 -0.29 -12.93 -2.57
C GLN A 52 -0.99 -13.32 -3.88
N GLY A 53 -0.48 -14.37 -4.50
CA GLY A 53 -1.00 -14.93 -5.75
C GLY A 53 -0.35 -14.42 -7.04
N SER A 54 0.55 -13.44 -6.95
CA SER A 54 1.29 -12.90 -8.11
C SER A 54 1.98 -14.02 -8.91
N GLU A 55 2.79 -14.84 -8.25
CA GLU A 55 3.54 -15.92 -8.87
C GLU A 55 2.65 -17.07 -9.36
N MET A 56 1.59 -17.39 -8.60
CA MET A 56 0.62 -18.41 -8.97
C MET A 56 -0.09 -18.03 -10.27
N SER A 57 -0.57 -16.77 -10.38
CA SER A 57 -1.23 -16.27 -11.59
C SER A 57 -0.35 -16.34 -12.85
N LEU A 58 0.97 -16.29 -12.65
CA LEU A 58 1.98 -16.36 -13.70
C LEU A 58 2.56 -17.78 -13.91
N ASN A 59 2.14 -18.78 -13.13
CA ASN A 59 2.74 -20.14 -13.11
C ASN A 59 4.26 -20.12 -12.82
N THR A 60 4.68 -19.27 -11.90
CA THR A 60 6.09 -19.07 -11.49
C THR A 60 6.28 -19.27 -9.98
N ASP A 61 5.35 -19.97 -9.34
CA ASP A 61 5.32 -20.28 -7.91
C ASP A 61 6.26 -21.45 -7.54
N HIS A 62 6.57 -22.32 -8.51
CA HIS A 62 7.38 -23.52 -8.36
C HIS A 62 6.87 -24.46 -7.25
N GLY A 63 5.54 -24.47 -7.03
CA GLY A 63 4.88 -25.30 -6.02
C GLY A 63 5.04 -24.80 -4.57
N ALA A 64 5.55 -23.59 -4.36
CA ALA A 64 5.51 -22.93 -3.06
C ALA A 64 4.13 -22.28 -2.81
N ASP A 65 3.74 -22.15 -1.54
CA ASP A 65 2.52 -21.42 -1.18
C ASP A 65 2.69 -19.90 -1.32
N GLU A 66 1.57 -19.19 -1.50
CA GLU A 66 1.53 -17.75 -1.76
C GLU A 66 2.20 -16.92 -0.66
N MET A 67 1.98 -17.26 0.62
CA MET A 67 2.57 -16.55 1.75
C MET A 67 4.10 -16.70 1.79
N THR A 68 4.64 -17.89 1.50
CA THR A 68 6.09 -18.09 1.39
C THR A 68 6.68 -17.21 0.30
N LEU A 69 6.00 -17.06 -0.83
CA LEU A 69 6.47 -16.23 -1.96
C LEU A 69 6.35 -14.73 -1.66
N GLU A 70 5.26 -14.30 -1.04
CA GLU A 70 5.07 -12.93 -0.62
C GLU A 70 6.13 -12.50 0.43
N ALA A 71 6.47 -13.39 1.37
CA ALA A 71 7.59 -13.16 2.28
C ALA A 71 8.94 -13.00 1.57
N ARG A 72 9.15 -13.69 0.44
CA ARG A 72 10.35 -13.51 -0.40
C ARG A 72 10.35 -12.17 -1.11
N SER A 73 9.20 -11.68 -1.57
CA SER A 73 9.04 -10.33 -2.13
C SER A 73 9.51 -9.27 -1.14
N TYR A 74 9.14 -9.41 0.15
CA TYR A 74 9.64 -8.53 1.22
C TYR A 74 11.17 -8.61 1.41
N GLY A 75 11.71 -9.84 1.41
CA GLY A 75 13.16 -10.05 1.49
C GLY A 75 13.91 -9.37 0.33
N PHE A 76 13.34 -9.42 -0.87
CA PHE A 76 13.88 -8.75 -2.05
C PHE A 76 13.78 -7.22 -1.93
N ALA A 77 12.61 -6.69 -1.56
CA ALA A 77 12.38 -5.26 -1.37
C ALA A 77 13.33 -4.64 -0.34
N LYS A 78 13.61 -5.34 0.78
CA LYS A 78 14.49 -4.87 1.87
C LYS A 78 15.87 -4.43 1.39
N ARG A 79 16.40 -5.04 0.33
CA ARG A 79 17.69 -4.70 -0.27
C ARG A 79 17.79 -3.21 -0.64
N TYR A 80 16.68 -2.60 -1.06
CA TYR A 80 16.67 -1.25 -1.62
C TYR A 80 16.23 -0.18 -0.62
N MET A 81 16.09 -0.53 0.67
CA MET A 81 15.68 0.40 1.73
C MET A 81 14.48 1.27 1.33
N PRO A 82 13.36 0.67 0.90
CA PRO A 82 12.24 1.41 0.36
C PRO A 82 11.67 2.41 1.37
N PHE A 83 11.10 3.50 0.87
CA PHE A 83 10.30 4.44 1.67
C PHE A 83 8.94 3.83 2.00
N MET A 84 8.40 3.03 1.08
CA MET A 84 7.08 2.41 1.18
C MET A 84 7.12 1.02 0.53
N VAL A 85 6.50 0.04 1.17
CA VAL A 85 6.12 -1.22 0.54
C VAL A 85 4.62 -1.38 0.76
N ASN A 86 3.84 -1.52 -0.31
CA ASN A 86 2.40 -1.67 -0.23
C ASN A 86 2.03 -3.10 -0.58
N ASN A 87 1.16 -3.70 0.22
CA ASN A 87 0.54 -4.97 -0.12
C ASN A 87 -0.81 -4.72 -0.79
N VAL A 88 -1.14 -5.52 -1.82
CA VAL A 88 -2.43 -5.52 -2.54
C VAL A 88 -3.05 -6.92 -2.60
N SER A 89 -2.93 -7.72 -1.53
CA SER A 89 -3.54 -9.04 -1.44
C SER A 89 -5.07 -8.93 -1.47
N GLY A 90 -5.66 -9.34 -2.60
CA GLY A 90 -7.09 -9.18 -2.93
C GLY A 90 -7.33 -8.52 -4.29
N PHE A 91 -6.28 -7.97 -4.91
CA PHE A 91 -6.34 -7.27 -6.21
C PHE A 91 -6.52 -8.18 -7.42
N ILE A 92 -6.09 -9.44 -7.35
CA ILE A 92 -6.16 -10.38 -8.48
C ILE A 92 -7.59 -10.91 -8.66
N GLY A 93 -8.09 -11.67 -7.69
CA GLY A 93 -9.43 -12.26 -7.79
C GLY A 93 -9.63 -13.48 -6.89
N PRO A 94 -10.81 -14.14 -6.98
CA PRO A 94 -11.18 -15.28 -6.15
C PRO A 94 -10.35 -16.54 -6.40
N GLU A 95 -9.55 -16.56 -7.48
CA GLU A 95 -8.60 -17.63 -7.78
C GLU A 95 -7.38 -17.65 -6.85
N THR A 96 -7.02 -16.50 -6.25
CA THR A 96 -5.97 -16.41 -5.23
C THR A 96 -6.60 -16.38 -3.83
N LEU A 97 -7.55 -15.46 -3.61
CA LEU A 97 -8.23 -15.26 -2.32
C LEU A 97 -9.75 -15.15 -2.53
N TYR A 98 -10.48 -16.18 -2.10
CA TYR A 98 -11.87 -16.39 -2.50
C TYR A 98 -12.89 -15.46 -1.83
N ASP A 99 -12.71 -15.15 -0.55
CA ASP A 99 -13.68 -14.40 0.26
C ASP A 99 -13.01 -13.40 1.21
N GLY A 100 -13.82 -12.55 1.83
CA GLY A 100 -13.36 -11.53 2.78
C GLY A 100 -12.56 -12.09 3.96
N LYS A 101 -12.78 -13.35 4.37
CA LYS A 101 -12.00 -13.98 5.45
C LYS A 101 -10.59 -14.33 5.00
N GLN A 102 -10.44 -14.83 3.78
CA GLN A 102 -9.13 -15.12 3.19
C GLN A 102 -8.35 -13.83 2.95
N ILE A 103 -9.01 -12.79 2.40
CA ILE A 103 -8.40 -11.46 2.22
C ILE A 103 -7.95 -10.88 3.56
N LEU A 104 -8.82 -10.89 4.57
CA LEU A 104 -8.47 -10.42 5.91
C LEU A 104 -7.26 -11.17 6.47
N ARG A 105 -7.25 -12.50 6.34
CA ARG A 105 -6.16 -13.33 6.84
C ARG A 105 -4.84 -13.01 6.13
N ALA A 106 -4.84 -13.00 4.81
CA ALA A 106 -3.66 -12.72 3.99
C ALA A 106 -3.07 -11.35 4.33
N ASN A 107 -3.90 -10.31 4.41
CA ASN A 107 -3.45 -8.96 4.75
C ASN A 107 -2.81 -8.88 6.16
N LEU A 108 -3.35 -9.59 7.15
CA LEU A 108 -2.74 -9.63 8.49
C LEU A 108 -1.40 -10.38 8.50
N GLU A 109 -1.27 -11.46 7.71
CA GLU A 109 -0.03 -12.20 7.56
C GLU A 109 1.04 -11.36 6.85
N ASP A 110 0.65 -10.70 5.76
CA ASP A 110 1.47 -9.82 4.94
C ASP A 110 2.02 -8.64 5.75
N HIS A 111 1.14 -7.98 6.48
CA HIS A 111 1.53 -6.92 7.41
C HIS A 111 2.55 -7.43 8.44
N PHE A 112 2.28 -8.56 9.10
CA PHE A 112 3.18 -9.14 10.09
C PHE A 112 4.55 -9.47 9.48
N MET A 113 4.57 -10.14 8.33
CA MET A 113 5.78 -10.60 7.67
C MET A 113 6.63 -9.44 7.15
N GLY A 114 6.01 -8.40 6.57
CA GLY A 114 6.73 -7.21 6.14
C GLY A 114 7.29 -6.41 7.32
N LYS A 115 6.54 -6.27 8.42
CA LYS A 115 7.05 -5.66 9.67
C LYS A 115 8.18 -6.45 10.30
N LEU A 116 8.05 -7.78 10.38
CA LEU A 116 9.10 -8.68 10.86
C LEU A 116 10.37 -8.56 10.00
N THR A 117 10.19 -8.37 8.69
CA THR A 117 11.28 -8.13 7.74
C THR A 117 11.89 -6.73 7.92
N GLY A 118 11.22 -5.80 8.61
CA GLY A 118 11.70 -4.46 8.91
C GLY A 118 11.39 -3.44 7.81
N LEU A 119 10.25 -3.60 7.12
CA LEU A 119 9.79 -2.72 6.05
C LEU A 119 8.73 -1.71 6.52
N PRO A 120 8.64 -0.54 5.86
CA PRO A 120 7.55 0.41 6.05
C PRO A 120 6.29 -0.08 5.30
N MET A 121 5.62 -1.08 5.89
CA MET A 121 4.45 -1.74 5.30
C MET A 121 3.19 -0.87 5.37
N GLY A 122 2.72 -0.46 4.21
CA GLY A 122 1.33 -0.06 3.99
C GLY A 122 0.51 -1.23 3.51
N MET A 123 -0.79 -1.11 3.68
CA MET A 123 -1.74 -2.17 3.39
C MET A 123 -2.88 -1.61 2.56
N ALA A 124 -3.28 -2.36 1.54
CA ALA A 124 -4.49 -2.10 0.77
C ALA A 124 -5.32 -3.40 0.78
N PRO A 125 -6.19 -3.61 1.80
CA PRO A 125 -7.06 -4.78 1.88
C PRO A 125 -8.17 -4.70 0.84
N CYS A 126 -7.79 -4.69 -0.42
CA CYS A 126 -8.65 -4.39 -1.53
C CYS A 126 -9.37 -5.64 -2.06
N TYR A 127 -10.35 -5.44 -2.92
CA TYR A 127 -11.06 -6.55 -3.57
C TYR A 127 -11.58 -6.19 -4.94
N THR A 128 -11.71 -7.18 -5.81
CA THR A 128 -12.39 -7.03 -7.11
C THR A 128 -13.85 -7.48 -7.01
N ASN A 129 -14.70 -6.94 -7.88
CA ASN A 129 -16.17 -7.16 -7.87
C ASN A 129 -16.63 -8.62 -8.02
N HIS A 130 -15.73 -9.56 -8.34
CA HIS A 130 -16.06 -10.98 -8.54
C HIS A 130 -15.53 -11.88 -7.40
N VAL A 131 -14.93 -11.30 -6.37
CA VAL A 131 -14.61 -11.95 -5.10
C VAL A 131 -15.88 -12.01 -4.23
N ASN A 132 -16.02 -13.06 -3.40
CA ASN A 132 -17.13 -13.14 -2.43
C ASN A 132 -16.81 -12.30 -1.17
N THR A 133 -16.87 -10.99 -1.31
CA THR A 133 -16.53 -10.00 -0.26
C THR A 133 -17.29 -8.71 -0.51
N ASP A 134 -17.43 -7.87 0.50
CA ASP A 134 -17.98 -6.52 0.37
C ASP A 134 -17.15 -5.46 1.11
N GLN A 135 -17.61 -4.21 1.08
CA GLN A 135 -16.93 -3.09 1.75
C GLN A 135 -16.81 -3.28 3.27
N ASN A 136 -17.76 -3.97 3.92
CA ASN A 136 -17.68 -4.17 5.37
C ASN A 136 -16.56 -5.14 5.74
N ASP A 137 -16.32 -6.17 4.91
CA ASP A 137 -15.18 -7.07 5.08
C ASP A 137 -13.87 -6.29 4.96
N GLN A 138 -13.79 -5.39 3.97
CA GLN A 138 -12.66 -4.51 3.75
C GLN A 138 -12.43 -3.55 4.93
N GLU A 139 -13.45 -2.83 5.38
CA GLU A 139 -13.35 -1.90 6.50
C GLU A 139 -12.96 -2.62 7.80
N THR A 140 -13.42 -3.86 7.98
CA THR A 140 -13.00 -4.74 9.08
C THR A 140 -11.50 -5.04 9.01
N ALA A 141 -10.99 -5.41 7.83
CA ALA A 141 -9.57 -5.63 7.63
C ALA A 141 -8.74 -4.38 7.88
N THR A 142 -9.16 -3.24 7.32
CA THR A 142 -8.49 -1.94 7.51
C THR A 142 -8.40 -1.56 8.99
N MET A 143 -9.49 -1.74 9.76
CA MET A 143 -9.47 -1.50 11.20
C MET A 143 -8.49 -2.41 11.95
N LEU A 144 -8.49 -3.72 11.65
CA LEU A 144 -7.58 -4.67 12.31
C LEU A 144 -6.10 -4.36 11.98
N LEU A 145 -5.80 -4.01 10.73
CA LEU A 145 -4.46 -3.61 10.30
C LEU A 145 -4.01 -2.30 10.96
N ALA A 146 -4.95 -1.37 11.21
CA ALA A 146 -4.63 -0.09 11.84
C ALA A 146 -4.27 -0.30 13.30
N MET A 147 -5.01 -1.17 13.99
CA MET A 147 -4.66 -1.61 15.35
C MET A 147 -3.35 -2.40 15.39
N ALA A 148 -3.00 -3.12 14.33
CA ALA A 148 -1.72 -3.82 14.20
C ALA A 148 -0.54 -2.87 13.91
N GLY A 149 -0.81 -1.61 13.57
CA GLY A 149 0.22 -0.59 13.30
C GLY A 149 0.68 -0.52 11.85
N ALA A 150 -0.20 -0.78 10.88
CA ALA A 150 0.05 -0.49 9.47
C ALA A 150 0.50 0.97 9.27
N ASN A 151 1.47 1.21 8.37
CA ASN A 151 2.07 2.53 8.21
C ASN A 151 1.16 3.51 7.46
N TYR A 152 0.46 3.03 6.44
CA TYR A 152 -0.42 3.81 5.57
C TYR A 152 -1.42 2.88 4.85
N TYR A 153 -2.44 3.51 4.28
CA TYR A 153 -3.44 2.90 3.40
C TYR A 153 -3.51 3.70 2.10
N MET A 154 -4.25 3.17 1.14
CA MET A 154 -4.63 3.91 -0.06
C MET A 154 -5.75 4.91 0.26
N GLY A 155 -5.95 5.89 -0.61
CA GLY A 155 -7.05 6.84 -0.49
C GLY A 155 -7.72 7.00 -1.84
N VAL A 156 -8.86 6.35 -2.03
CA VAL A 156 -9.63 6.40 -3.26
C VAL A 156 -10.98 7.07 -2.99
N PRO A 157 -11.51 7.93 -3.88
CA PRO A 157 -12.83 8.55 -3.68
C PRO A 157 -13.92 7.49 -3.45
N VAL A 158 -14.43 7.42 -2.22
CA VAL A 158 -15.44 6.42 -1.79
C VAL A 158 -14.95 4.97 -1.99
N GLY A 159 -13.64 4.75 -2.04
CA GLY A 159 -13.04 3.42 -2.24
C GLY A 159 -13.18 2.86 -3.66
N ASP A 160 -13.78 3.56 -4.62
CA ASP A 160 -14.05 3.06 -5.98
C ASP A 160 -12.98 3.50 -6.98
N ASP A 161 -12.10 2.58 -7.39
CA ASP A 161 -11.14 2.85 -8.46
C ASP A 161 -11.74 2.49 -9.82
N VAL A 162 -12.29 3.51 -10.48
CA VAL A 162 -12.95 3.37 -11.79
C VAL A 162 -12.00 3.01 -12.93
N MET A 163 -10.68 3.16 -12.76
CA MET A 163 -9.69 2.82 -13.77
C MET A 163 -9.21 1.38 -13.62
N LEU A 164 -9.00 0.93 -12.39
CA LEU A 164 -8.52 -0.41 -12.07
C LEU A 164 -9.66 -1.41 -11.82
N SER A 165 -10.91 -0.94 -11.68
CA SER A 165 -12.12 -1.76 -11.53
C SER A 165 -12.13 -2.65 -10.28
N TYR A 166 -11.64 -2.11 -9.16
CA TYR A 166 -11.59 -2.75 -7.84
C TYR A 166 -11.93 -1.73 -6.75
N GLN A 167 -12.17 -2.23 -5.54
CA GLN A 167 -12.45 -1.43 -4.36
C GLN A 167 -11.29 -1.45 -3.38
N ASP A 168 -10.99 -0.29 -2.78
CA ASP A 168 -9.94 -0.09 -1.80
C ASP A 168 -10.39 0.85 -0.67
N THR A 169 -9.47 1.25 0.20
CA THR A 169 -9.72 2.23 1.27
C THR A 169 -10.06 3.62 0.73
N SER A 170 -10.98 4.27 1.44
CA SER A 170 -11.43 5.62 1.13
C SER A 170 -10.70 6.69 1.93
N PHE A 171 -10.76 7.95 1.47
CA PHE A 171 -10.30 9.09 2.27
C PHE A 171 -11.00 9.18 3.64
N HIS A 172 -12.25 8.71 3.73
CA HIS A 172 -13.02 8.74 4.96
C HIS A 172 -12.54 7.67 5.93
N ASP A 173 -12.11 6.52 5.44
CA ASP A 173 -11.61 5.41 6.26
C ASP A 173 -10.34 5.86 6.99
N ASP A 174 -9.40 6.46 6.26
CA ASP A 174 -8.16 7.02 6.80
C ASP A 174 -8.42 8.04 7.91
N ALA A 175 -9.34 8.98 7.68
CA ALA A 175 -9.70 9.99 8.66
C ALA A 175 -10.39 9.38 9.89
N THR A 176 -11.30 8.43 9.65
CA THR A 176 -12.05 7.73 10.69
C THR A 176 -11.10 6.94 11.59
N LEU A 177 -10.17 6.18 11.02
CA LEU A 177 -9.20 5.38 11.77
C LEU A 177 -8.25 6.25 12.58
N ARG A 178 -7.80 7.37 12.03
CA ARG A 178 -6.99 8.34 12.78
C ARG A 178 -7.74 8.86 14.00
N GLU A 179 -9.00 9.25 13.84
CA GLU A 179 -9.80 9.75 14.96
C GLU A 179 -10.11 8.66 15.99
N LEU A 180 -10.50 7.45 15.56
CA LEU A 180 -10.83 6.33 16.44
C LEU A 180 -9.63 5.84 17.26
N LEU A 181 -8.45 5.81 16.64
CA LEU A 181 -7.21 5.33 17.27
C LEU A 181 -6.35 6.46 17.85
N ASN A 182 -6.81 7.72 17.79
CA ASN A 182 -6.06 8.89 18.21
C ASN A 182 -4.66 8.97 17.57
N LEU A 183 -4.59 8.64 16.28
CA LEU A 183 -3.40 8.73 15.45
C LEU A 183 -3.38 10.03 14.66
N LYS A 184 -2.20 10.42 14.20
CA LYS A 184 -1.99 11.64 13.42
C LYS A 184 -1.24 11.32 12.12
N PRO A 185 -1.37 12.16 11.08
CA PRO A 185 -0.52 12.06 9.88
C PRO A 185 0.97 12.23 10.22
N SER A 186 1.85 12.04 9.23
CA SER A 186 3.27 12.38 9.38
C SER A 186 3.44 13.83 9.85
N GLU A 187 4.47 14.09 10.65
CA GLU A 187 4.59 15.34 11.41
C GLU A 187 4.54 16.58 10.51
N GLU A 188 5.27 16.55 9.39
CA GLU A 188 5.33 17.65 8.43
C GLU A 188 3.98 17.88 7.76
N PHE A 189 3.28 16.80 7.39
CA PHE A 189 1.96 16.90 6.76
C PHE A 189 0.88 17.34 7.76
N PHE A 190 0.99 16.91 9.01
CA PHE A 190 0.07 17.32 10.08
C PHE A 190 0.19 18.83 10.36
N LYS A 191 1.40 19.37 10.41
CA LYS A 191 1.63 20.82 10.54
C LYS A 191 0.99 21.58 9.37
N TRP A 192 1.21 21.11 8.15
CA TRP A 192 0.60 21.71 6.96
C TRP A 192 -0.94 21.67 7.00
N LEU A 193 -1.54 20.56 7.42
CA LEU A 193 -3.00 20.43 7.56
C LEU A 193 -3.59 21.41 8.59
N ILE A 194 -2.88 21.67 9.69
CA ILE A 194 -3.26 22.68 10.68
C ILE A 194 -3.17 24.09 10.08
N GLU A 195 -2.07 24.41 9.40
CA GLU A 195 -1.87 25.71 8.75
C GLU A 195 -2.94 25.99 7.69
N MET A 196 -3.38 24.95 6.97
CA MET A 196 -4.47 25.02 6.01
C MET A 196 -5.87 25.06 6.65
N GLY A 197 -5.96 24.84 7.97
CA GLY A 197 -7.23 24.76 8.70
C GLY A 197 -8.05 23.51 8.40
N ILE A 198 -7.49 22.51 7.71
CA ILE A 198 -8.17 21.25 7.35
C ILE A 198 -8.29 20.33 8.57
N MET A 199 -7.29 20.37 9.46
CA MET A 199 -7.25 19.56 10.68
C MET A 199 -6.96 20.45 11.89
N ASP A 200 -7.51 20.11 13.05
CA ASP A 200 -7.22 20.81 14.31
C ASP A 200 -5.96 20.24 15.01
N GLU A 201 -5.49 20.90 16.07
CA GLU A 201 -4.32 20.46 16.86
C GLU A 201 -4.51 19.08 17.53
N LYS A 202 -5.77 18.62 17.65
CA LYS A 202 -6.12 17.31 18.20
C LYS A 202 -6.09 16.21 17.13
N GLY A 203 -5.89 16.55 15.86
CA GLY A 203 -5.86 15.58 14.76
C GLY A 203 -7.22 15.31 14.14
N LYS A 204 -8.24 16.13 14.42
CA LYS A 204 -9.59 15.96 13.88
C LYS A 204 -9.83 16.87 12.68
N LEU A 205 -10.58 16.36 11.71
CA LEU A 205 -11.00 17.16 10.56
C LEU A 205 -11.91 18.32 11.02
N THR A 206 -11.71 19.50 10.43
CA THR A 206 -12.55 20.68 10.68
C THR A 206 -13.74 20.72 9.72
N SER A 207 -14.61 21.73 9.86
CA SER A 207 -15.76 21.91 8.97
C SER A 207 -15.42 22.23 7.52
N ILE A 208 -14.17 22.60 7.21
CA ILE A 208 -13.74 22.87 5.83
C ILE A 208 -13.08 21.65 5.16
N ALA A 209 -12.82 20.58 5.93
CA ALA A 209 -12.24 19.37 5.39
C ALA A 209 -13.22 18.63 4.46
N GLY A 210 -12.69 17.98 3.43
CA GLY A 210 -13.50 17.27 2.43
C GLY A 210 -14.09 18.16 1.33
N ASP A 211 -14.00 19.48 1.46
CA ASP A 211 -14.37 20.44 0.41
C ASP A 211 -13.15 20.86 -0.40
N ALA A 212 -12.99 20.30 -1.59
CA ALA A 212 -11.88 20.63 -2.48
C ALA A 212 -11.93 22.09 -3.01
N SER A 213 -13.04 22.80 -2.85
CA SER A 213 -13.17 24.19 -3.30
C SER A 213 -12.23 25.15 -2.56
N ILE A 214 -11.75 24.79 -1.37
CA ILE A 214 -10.76 25.57 -0.60
C ILE A 214 -9.44 25.79 -1.34
N PHE A 215 -9.14 24.94 -2.32
CA PHE A 215 -7.93 25.05 -3.15
C PHE A 215 -8.14 25.90 -4.41
N LEU A 216 -9.39 26.27 -4.72
CA LEU A 216 -9.69 27.16 -5.82
C LEU A 216 -9.39 28.60 -5.37
N LYS A 217 -8.50 29.26 -6.10
CA LYS A 217 -8.30 30.71 -5.96
C LYS A 217 -9.47 31.41 -6.66
N TYR A 218 -10.32 32.07 -5.88
CA TYR A 218 -11.23 33.08 -6.41
C TYR A 218 -10.54 34.44 -6.45
#